data_AF-A0A946JYG2-F1
#
_entry.id   AF-A0A946JYG2-F1
#
_cell.length_a   1.000
_cell.length_b   1.000
_cell.length_c   1.000
_cell.angle_alpha   90.00
_cell.angle_beta   90.00
_cell.angle_gamma   90.00
#
_symmetry.space_group_name_H-M   'P 1'
#
loop_
_entity.id
_entity.type
_entity.pdbx_description
1 polymer ?
#
loop_
_entity_poly.entity_id
_entity_poly.type
_entity_poly.pdbx_seq_one_letter_code
_entity_poly.pdbx_strand_id
1 'polypeptide(L)'
;MSVEKPLAGLKVADFSMVYAGPICARMLSDCGASVTKIEPLGAGDTVRGNGRIFAHFNAGKSSVQIDLSITEGQELAHRLIDEADVVIENYRPGVMQRFGLDYASVKGRRPDLVYCSISGFGQSGPAAQRAAYAPVAHAASGYDIAHMRAQIHDDTQVGENDRPPASGIMIADMLTGAYAFGAIQTALLGRVSSGLGDHIDITMLESMMMLIPGQQQAAQIANAPKFGGFLPVATASGFVMLCIVSDKNFAGLCAAIERPDLQTDPRFVRIARIRNVRDLVIEVERWSATRTVEECEVQFDRHGVPCSRYNTAADLFDEPQLQHRGAFTLFNDDEGDYFVQNLPFQFASTDNATTPHSPAPGEHTDAVLADHLNLDEKVIADLRKRGIVE
;
A
#
# COMPACT_ATOMS: atom_id res chain seq x y z
N MET A 1 -19.22 26.01 4.52
CA MET A 1 -17.87 26.10 5.09
C MET A 1 -17.17 24.82 4.71
N SER A 2 -16.08 24.86 3.94
CA SER A 2 -15.27 23.66 3.70
C SER A 2 -14.65 23.26 5.03
N VAL A 3 -14.94 22.05 5.50
CA VAL A 3 -14.29 21.49 6.69
C VAL A 3 -12.82 21.28 6.32
N GLU A 4 -11.90 21.81 7.12
CA GLU A 4 -10.47 21.57 6.92
C GLU A 4 -10.16 20.07 6.94
N LYS A 5 -9.14 19.66 6.19
CA LYS A 5 -8.70 18.27 6.17
C LYS A 5 -8.21 17.84 7.57
N PRO A 6 -8.44 16.59 8.02
CA PRO A 6 -8.18 16.18 9.41
C PRO A 6 -6.75 16.38 9.91
N LEU A 7 -5.75 16.37 9.01
CA LEU A 7 -4.33 16.58 9.34
C LEU A 7 -3.84 17.99 8.97
N ALA A 8 -4.74 18.93 8.68
CA ALA A 8 -4.36 20.32 8.45
C ALA A 8 -3.56 20.87 9.64
N GLY A 9 -2.45 21.53 9.35
CA GLY A 9 -1.51 22.06 10.34
C GLY A 9 -0.43 21.08 10.80
N LEU A 10 -0.55 19.78 10.50
CA LEU A 10 0.50 18.80 10.78
C LEU A 10 1.66 18.95 9.78
N LYS A 11 2.90 19.01 10.27
CA LYS A 11 4.11 19.07 9.43
C LYS A 11 4.83 17.71 9.38
N VAL A 12 5.20 17.26 8.19
CA VAL A 12 5.87 15.97 7.98
C VAL A 12 7.17 16.17 7.21
N ALA A 13 8.28 15.68 7.76
CA ALA A 13 9.56 15.58 7.07
C ALA A 13 9.72 14.16 6.51
N ASP A 14 9.59 14.04 5.19
CA ASP A 14 9.64 12.78 4.44
C ASP A 14 11.02 12.60 3.81
N PHE A 15 11.86 11.79 4.44
CA PHE A 15 13.19 11.39 3.93
C PHE A 15 13.12 10.10 3.10
N SER A 16 11.91 9.59 2.84
CA SER A 16 11.75 8.29 2.22
C SER A 16 11.84 8.35 0.69
N MET A 17 12.24 7.21 0.11
CA MET A 17 12.40 7.04 -1.33
C MET A 17 11.64 5.80 -1.81
N VAL A 18 11.47 5.68 -3.13
CA VAL A 18 10.83 4.52 -3.77
C VAL A 18 9.33 4.45 -3.44
N TYR A 19 8.85 3.46 -2.66
CA TYR A 19 7.40 3.18 -2.55
C TYR A 19 6.87 3.15 -1.11
N ALA A 20 7.41 2.32 -0.20
CA ALA A 20 6.79 2.11 1.12
C ALA A 20 6.64 3.37 1.99
N GLY A 21 7.69 4.18 2.09
CA GLY A 21 7.62 5.47 2.78
C GLY A 21 6.85 6.52 1.98
N PRO A 22 7.11 6.68 0.67
CA PRO A 22 6.42 7.69 -0.12
C PRO A 22 4.90 7.54 -0.13
N ILE A 23 4.35 6.31 -0.22
CA ILE A 23 2.90 6.09 -0.15
C ILE A 23 2.32 6.49 1.22
N CYS A 24 3.02 6.18 2.30
CA CYS A 24 2.61 6.59 3.66
C CYS A 24 2.54 8.11 3.78
N ALA A 25 3.62 8.79 3.38
CA ALA A 25 3.69 10.24 3.39
C ALA A 25 2.63 10.89 2.46
N ARG A 26 2.34 10.27 1.31
CA ARG A 26 1.24 10.70 0.43
C ARG A 26 -0.12 10.59 1.11
N MET A 27 -0.42 9.48 1.80
CA MET A 27 -1.67 9.33 2.53
C MET A 27 -1.86 10.43 3.60
N LEU A 28 -0.77 10.87 4.25
CA LEU A 28 -0.81 12.01 5.17
C LEU A 28 -1.11 13.34 4.44
N SER A 29 -0.46 13.58 3.29
CA SER A 29 -0.71 14.77 2.46
C SER A 29 -2.16 14.86 1.97
N ASP A 30 -2.70 13.76 1.46
CA ASP A 30 -4.09 13.67 0.99
C ASP A 30 -5.09 13.94 2.13
N CYS A 31 -4.71 13.61 3.37
CA CYS A 31 -5.47 13.90 4.59
C CYS A 31 -5.17 15.28 5.20
N GLY A 32 -4.35 16.13 4.55
CA GLY A 32 -4.15 17.54 4.89
C GLY A 32 -2.81 17.92 5.50
N ALA A 33 -1.91 16.97 5.74
CA ALA A 33 -0.60 17.29 6.30
C ALA A 33 0.26 18.07 5.30
N SER A 34 1.05 19.02 5.78
CA SER A 34 2.12 19.64 4.99
C SER A 34 3.32 18.69 4.97
N VAL A 35 3.55 18.06 3.81
CA VAL A 35 4.59 17.06 3.65
C VAL A 35 5.74 17.64 2.84
N THR A 36 6.90 17.77 3.46
CA THR A 36 8.15 18.16 2.82
C THR A 36 8.96 16.89 2.53
N LYS A 37 9.12 16.54 1.26
CA LYS A 37 10.01 15.49 0.80
C LYS A 37 11.44 16.05 0.72
N ILE A 38 12.36 15.48 1.50
CA ILE A 38 13.78 15.82 1.52
C ILE A 38 14.52 14.82 0.64
N GLU A 39 15.18 15.32 -0.39
CA GLU A 39 15.79 14.49 -1.43
C GLU A 39 17.28 14.82 -1.60
N PRO A 40 18.10 13.86 -2.06
CA PRO A 40 19.46 14.16 -2.50
C PRO A 40 19.45 15.11 -3.70
N LEU A 41 20.55 15.84 -3.90
CA LEU A 41 20.75 16.72 -5.06
C LEU A 41 20.66 15.97 -6.41
N GLY A 42 20.39 16.69 -7.48
CA GLY A 42 20.26 16.16 -8.84
C GLY A 42 18.94 15.44 -9.07
N ALA A 43 18.98 14.14 -9.37
CA ALA A 43 17.77 13.41 -9.77
C ALA A 43 16.80 13.12 -8.61
N GLY A 44 17.20 13.28 -7.35
CA GLY A 44 16.35 13.01 -6.18
C GLY A 44 15.97 11.53 -6.03
N ASP A 45 14.69 11.27 -5.73
CA ASP A 45 14.12 9.92 -5.68
C ASP A 45 14.33 9.14 -6.99
N THR A 46 14.82 7.90 -6.89
CA THR A 46 15.12 7.06 -8.06
C THR A 46 13.88 6.73 -8.91
N VAL A 47 12.67 6.83 -8.33
CA VAL A 47 11.41 6.61 -9.06
C VAL A 47 11.06 7.78 -10.00
N ARG A 48 11.71 8.95 -9.88
CA ARG A 48 11.45 10.12 -10.76
C ARG A 48 11.67 9.82 -12.24
N GLY A 49 12.51 8.84 -12.58
CA GLY A 49 12.65 8.34 -13.96
C GLY A 49 11.35 7.79 -14.56
N ASN A 50 10.32 7.55 -13.75
CA ASN A 50 8.96 7.26 -14.17
C ASN A 50 7.99 8.29 -13.55
N GLY A 51 7.82 9.43 -14.24
CA GLY A 51 7.10 10.60 -13.72
C GLY A 51 5.68 10.30 -13.20
N ARG A 52 4.88 9.51 -13.94
CA ARG A 52 3.52 9.14 -13.53
C ARG A 52 3.48 8.23 -12.30
N ILE A 53 4.43 7.30 -12.18
CA ILE A 53 4.57 6.49 -10.97
C ILE A 53 5.07 7.34 -9.81
N PHE A 54 6.02 8.26 -10.03
CA PHE A 54 6.44 9.20 -9.01
C PHE A 54 5.27 10.04 -8.49
N ALA A 55 4.42 10.54 -9.39
CA ALA A 55 3.20 11.30 -9.06
C ALA A 55 2.23 10.47 -8.21
N HIS A 56 2.04 9.18 -8.50
CA HIS A 56 1.21 8.28 -7.69
C HIS A 56 1.65 8.27 -6.21
N PHE A 57 2.95 8.31 -5.95
CA PHE A 57 3.52 8.22 -4.61
C PHE A 57 3.85 9.57 -3.95
N ASN A 58 3.89 10.67 -4.69
CA ASN A 58 4.43 11.94 -4.18
C ASN A 58 3.61 13.18 -4.52
N ALA A 59 2.46 13.05 -5.21
CA ALA A 59 1.62 14.24 -5.45
C ALA A 59 1.18 14.91 -4.14
N GLY A 60 0.99 16.23 -4.19
CA GLY A 60 0.62 17.05 -3.03
C GLY A 60 1.75 17.35 -2.04
N LYS A 61 2.94 16.75 -2.20
CA LYS A 61 4.12 17.07 -1.38
C LYS A 61 4.88 18.28 -1.92
N SER A 62 5.60 18.96 -1.05
CA SER A 62 6.70 19.87 -1.42
C SER A 62 8.00 19.09 -1.56
N SER A 63 8.88 19.46 -2.50
CA SER A 63 10.20 18.84 -2.69
C SER A 63 11.31 19.83 -2.37
N VAL A 64 12.28 19.39 -1.56
CA VAL A 64 13.48 20.14 -1.17
C VAL A 64 14.69 19.26 -1.39
N GLN A 65 15.72 19.78 -2.04
CA GLN A 65 16.97 19.05 -2.25
C GLN A 65 18.05 19.54 -1.30
N ILE A 66 18.66 18.60 -0.57
CA ILE A 66 19.71 18.85 0.42
C ILE A 66 20.80 17.81 0.28
N ASP A 67 22.06 18.24 0.25
CA ASP A 67 23.21 17.33 0.35
C ASP A 67 23.44 16.88 1.80
N LEU A 68 22.90 15.72 2.17
CA LEU A 68 23.11 15.13 3.50
C LEU A 68 24.53 14.56 3.71
N SER A 69 25.40 14.55 2.69
CA SER A 69 26.76 14.05 2.82
C SER A 69 27.71 15.01 3.54
N ILE A 70 27.29 16.27 3.72
CA ILE A 70 28.07 17.33 4.39
C ILE A 70 27.36 17.80 5.66
N THR A 71 28.14 18.32 6.61
CA THR A 71 27.65 18.77 7.92
C THR A 71 26.59 19.87 7.81
N GLU A 72 26.78 20.85 6.93
CA GLU A 72 25.82 21.95 6.77
C GLU A 72 24.46 21.48 6.23
N GLY A 73 24.44 20.48 5.35
CA GLY A 73 23.19 19.88 4.86
C GLY A 73 22.50 19.05 5.93
N GLN A 74 23.26 18.33 6.76
CA GLN A 74 22.75 17.63 7.94
C GLN A 74 22.14 18.62 8.95
N GLU A 75 22.76 19.78 9.16
CA GLU A 75 22.22 20.83 10.02
C GLU A 75 20.90 21.42 9.48
N LEU A 76 20.80 21.63 8.16
CA LEU A 76 19.52 22.04 7.55
C LEU A 76 18.43 20.97 7.74
N ALA A 77 18.77 19.70 7.54
CA ALA A 77 17.83 18.59 7.76
C ALA A 77 17.40 18.48 9.22
N HIS A 78 18.32 18.70 10.17
CA HIS A 78 18.00 18.77 11.58
C HIS A 78 16.99 19.87 11.90
N ARG A 79 17.17 21.06 11.33
CA ARG A 79 16.23 22.17 11.53
C ARG A 79 14.85 21.88 10.93
N LEU A 80 14.78 21.17 9.80
CA LEU A 80 13.51 20.72 9.24
C LEU A 80 12.82 19.68 10.14
N ILE A 81 13.58 18.75 10.74
CA ILE A 81 13.05 17.81 11.73
C ILE A 81 12.56 18.56 12.98
N ASP A 82 13.30 19.56 13.43
CA ASP A 82 12.94 20.36 14.61
C ASP A 82 11.62 21.14 14.40
N GLU A 83 11.18 21.35 13.15
CA GLU A 83 9.88 21.95 12.80
C GLU A 83 8.78 20.92 12.53
N ALA A 84 9.10 19.63 12.41
CA ALA A 84 8.16 18.59 12.03
C ALA A 84 7.42 17.98 13.23
N ASP A 85 6.19 17.52 12.99
CA ASP A 85 5.45 16.65 13.90
C ASP A 85 5.76 15.17 13.67
N VAL A 86 6.04 14.82 12.41
CA VAL A 86 6.29 13.47 11.96
C VAL A 86 7.54 13.43 11.09
N VAL A 87 8.42 12.48 11.35
CA VAL A 87 9.50 12.10 10.43
C VAL A 87 9.19 10.73 9.84
N ILE A 88 9.35 10.58 8.52
CA ILE A 88 9.26 9.28 7.84
C ILE A 88 10.58 9.03 7.13
N GLU A 89 11.15 7.85 7.33
CA GLU A 89 12.33 7.39 6.60
C GLU A 89 12.25 5.90 6.30
N ASN A 90 12.92 5.49 5.23
CA ASN A 90 13.02 4.07 4.85
C ASN A 90 14.43 3.69 4.39
N TYR A 91 15.45 4.33 4.97
CA TYR A 91 16.81 3.94 4.70
C TYR A 91 17.14 2.61 5.38
N ARG A 92 18.25 2.01 4.94
CA ARG A 92 18.81 0.87 5.66
C ARG A 92 19.13 1.30 7.11
N PRO A 93 18.81 0.48 8.12
CA PRO A 93 19.13 0.78 9.51
C PRO A 93 20.58 1.23 9.68
N GLY A 94 20.77 2.36 10.36
CA GLY A 94 22.08 2.99 10.59
C GLY A 94 22.49 4.07 9.58
N VAL A 95 21.79 4.24 8.45
CA VAL A 95 22.09 5.35 7.52
C VAL A 95 21.73 6.70 8.15
N MET A 96 20.51 6.85 8.67
CA MET A 96 20.10 8.09 9.35
C MET A 96 20.96 8.37 10.58
N GLN A 97 21.45 7.33 11.26
CA GLN A 97 22.37 7.46 12.39
C GLN A 97 23.72 8.07 11.97
N ARG A 98 24.24 7.72 10.78
CA ARG A 98 25.49 8.31 10.27
C ARG A 98 25.34 9.80 9.95
N PHE A 99 24.13 10.23 9.60
CA PHE A 99 23.80 11.64 9.42
C PHE A 99 23.43 12.35 10.73
N GLY A 100 23.35 11.61 11.85
CA GLY A 100 22.85 12.14 13.11
C GLY A 100 21.35 12.42 13.13
N LEU A 101 20.60 11.96 12.10
CA LEU A 101 19.17 12.27 11.91
C LEU A 101 18.24 11.15 12.42
N ASP A 102 18.77 10.08 13.02
CA ASP A 102 17.94 8.99 13.55
C ASP A 102 17.18 9.39 14.82
N TYR A 103 16.16 8.61 15.17
CA TYR A 103 15.30 8.88 16.33
C TYR A 103 16.08 9.15 17.62
N ALA A 104 17.11 8.36 17.93
CA ALA A 104 17.86 8.52 19.18
C ALA A 104 18.62 9.86 19.22
N SER A 105 19.07 10.34 18.06
CA SER A 105 19.79 11.60 17.92
C SER A 105 18.88 12.84 18.00
N VAL A 106 17.60 12.73 17.59
CA VAL A 106 16.67 13.88 17.56
C VAL A 106 15.69 13.94 18.74
N LYS A 107 15.35 12.80 19.36
CA LYS A 107 14.36 12.71 20.45
C LYS A 107 14.64 13.66 21.61
N GLY A 108 15.91 13.89 21.93
CA GLY A 108 16.30 14.79 23.04
C GLY A 108 15.83 16.24 22.85
N ARG A 109 15.74 16.70 21.60
CA ARG A 109 15.25 18.05 21.24
C ARG A 109 13.76 18.06 20.96
N ARG A 110 13.23 16.99 20.37
CA ARG A 110 11.80 16.81 20.05
C ARG A 110 11.23 15.56 20.74
N PRO A 111 10.98 15.60 22.06
CA PRO A 111 10.39 14.47 22.78
C PRO A 111 8.95 14.15 22.34
N ASP A 112 8.30 15.09 21.66
CA ASP A 112 6.96 15.02 21.08
C ASP A 112 6.96 14.51 19.63
N LEU A 113 8.12 14.21 19.04
CA LEU A 113 8.24 13.77 17.65
C LEU A 113 7.73 12.35 17.45
N VAL A 114 6.86 12.16 16.45
CA VAL A 114 6.54 10.83 15.93
C VAL A 114 7.53 10.49 14.83
N TYR A 115 8.38 9.50 15.05
CA TYR A 115 9.39 9.08 14.07
C TYR A 115 9.03 7.70 13.53
N CYS A 116 8.89 7.57 12.22
CA CYS A 116 8.54 6.32 11.56
C CYS A 116 9.69 5.82 10.69
N SER A 117 10.23 4.67 11.06
CA SER A 117 11.25 3.93 10.35
C SER A 117 10.64 2.73 9.63
N ILE A 118 10.66 2.73 8.30
CA ILE A 118 10.15 1.63 7.49
C ILE A 118 11.33 0.82 6.93
N SER A 119 11.45 -0.45 7.30
CA SER A 119 12.59 -1.28 6.89
C SER A 119 12.18 -2.67 6.42
N GLY A 120 13.12 -3.43 5.85
CA GLY A 120 12.84 -4.82 5.44
C GLY A 120 12.61 -5.76 6.62
N PHE A 121 13.43 -5.64 7.66
CA PHE A 121 13.62 -6.64 8.71
C PHE A 121 13.68 -6.07 10.14
N GLY A 122 13.40 -4.77 10.30
CA GLY A 122 13.46 -4.07 11.60
C GLY A 122 14.73 -3.25 11.78
N GLN A 123 14.69 -2.30 12.71
CA GLN A 123 15.85 -1.48 13.10
C GLN A 123 16.85 -2.25 13.97
N SER A 124 16.48 -3.43 14.49
CA SER A 124 17.31 -4.24 15.39
C SER A 124 17.25 -5.74 15.07
N GLY A 125 18.13 -6.51 15.72
CA GLY A 125 18.18 -7.96 15.56
C GLY A 125 19.08 -8.46 14.42
N PRO A 126 19.15 -9.79 14.23
CA PRO A 126 20.16 -10.43 13.37
C PRO A 126 20.03 -10.08 11.88
N ALA A 127 18.84 -9.68 11.46
CA ALA A 127 18.52 -9.37 10.07
C ALA A 127 18.49 -7.86 9.76
N ALA A 128 18.65 -6.97 10.75
CA ALA A 128 18.45 -5.52 10.58
C ALA A 128 19.28 -4.91 9.45
N GLN A 129 20.53 -5.36 9.30
CA GLN A 129 21.45 -4.83 8.28
C GLN A 129 21.24 -5.44 6.88
N ARG A 130 20.30 -6.37 6.70
CA ARG A 130 20.04 -7.00 5.40
C ARG A 130 19.40 -6.02 4.43
N ALA A 131 19.80 -6.11 3.16
CA ALA A 131 19.16 -5.35 2.09
C ALA A 131 17.77 -5.89 1.83
N ALA A 132 16.79 -5.02 1.62
CA ALA A 132 15.45 -5.43 1.26
C ALA A 132 14.79 -4.46 0.29
N TYR A 133 14.21 -5.03 -0.75
CA TYR A 133 13.10 -4.47 -1.51
C TYR A 133 11.90 -5.42 -1.36
N ALA A 134 10.71 -5.02 -1.77
CA ALA A 134 9.50 -5.82 -1.65
C ALA A 134 9.66 -7.31 -2.03
N PRO A 135 10.27 -7.70 -3.17
CA PRO A 135 10.41 -9.12 -3.53
C PRO A 135 11.22 -9.93 -2.51
N VAL A 136 12.22 -9.31 -1.86
CA VAL A 136 13.01 -9.97 -0.80
C VAL A 136 12.15 -10.19 0.43
N ALA A 137 11.29 -9.23 0.78
CA ALA A 137 10.35 -9.38 1.89
C ALA A 137 9.23 -10.39 1.59
N HIS A 138 8.72 -10.44 0.36
CA HIS A 138 7.74 -11.45 -0.07
C HIS A 138 8.32 -12.85 0.12
N ALA A 139 9.53 -13.09 -0.39
CA ALA A 139 10.22 -14.37 -0.25
C ALA A 139 10.51 -14.72 1.22
N ALA A 140 11.00 -13.76 2.02
CA ALA A 140 11.38 -14.00 3.40
C ALA A 140 10.18 -14.23 4.35
N SER A 141 9.03 -13.65 4.04
CA SER A 141 7.83 -13.73 4.89
C SER A 141 7.08 -15.06 4.80
N GLY A 142 7.43 -15.91 3.83
CA GLY A 142 6.66 -17.12 3.50
C GLY A 142 5.42 -16.85 2.65
N TYR A 143 5.12 -15.59 2.33
CA TYR A 143 3.95 -15.21 1.53
C TYR A 143 3.96 -15.87 0.15
N ASP A 144 5.06 -15.82 -0.60
CA ASP A 144 5.08 -16.34 -1.98
C ASP A 144 4.82 -17.85 -2.04
N ILE A 145 5.35 -18.60 -1.08
CA ILE A 145 5.09 -20.04 -0.96
C ILE A 145 3.63 -20.31 -0.56
N ALA A 146 3.12 -19.57 0.41
CA ALA A 146 1.73 -19.68 0.85
C ALA A 146 0.76 -19.36 -0.30
N HIS A 147 1.03 -18.29 -1.05
CA HIS A 147 0.27 -17.87 -2.21
C HIS A 147 0.34 -18.92 -3.32
N MET A 148 1.53 -19.41 -3.68
CA MET A 148 1.70 -20.49 -4.66
C MET A 148 0.89 -21.73 -4.30
N ARG A 149 0.97 -22.19 -3.04
CA ARG A 149 0.22 -23.36 -2.55
C ARG A 149 -1.29 -23.14 -2.57
N ALA A 150 -1.75 -21.90 -2.42
CA ALA A 150 -3.17 -21.56 -2.52
C ALA A 150 -3.68 -21.54 -3.98
N GLN A 151 -2.81 -21.31 -4.96
CA GLN A 151 -3.17 -21.24 -6.38
C GLN A 151 -3.28 -22.62 -7.07
N ILE A 152 -2.80 -23.72 -6.46
CA ILE A 152 -2.78 -25.00 -7.18
C ILE A 152 -4.17 -25.64 -7.30
N HIS A 153 -4.60 -25.80 -8.55
CA HIS A 153 -5.91 -26.28 -8.98
C HIS A 153 -5.96 -27.77 -9.33
N ASP A 154 -4.91 -28.56 -9.07
CA ASP A 154 -4.95 -30.02 -9.22
C ASP A 154 -4.45 -30.76 -7.97
N ASP A 155 -4.54 -32.10 -7.94
CA ASP A 155 -3.95 -32.96 -6.89
C ASP A 155 -2.42 -33.00 -6.93
N THR A 156 -1.80 -32.21 -7.81
CA THR A 156 -0.36 -31.99 -7.85
C THR A 156 0.07 -31.18 -6.62
N GLN A 157 0.77 -31.82 -5.69
CA GLN A 157 1.34 -31.11 -4.56
C GLN A 157 2.47 -30.22 -5.07
N VAL A 158 2.52 -28.94 -4.65
CA VAL A 158 3.72 -28.11 -4.80
C VAL A 158 4.88 -28.86 -4.17
N GLY A 159 5.83 -29.29 -4.99
CA GLY A 159 7.06 -29.89 -4.53
C GLY A 159 7.89 -28.88 -3.74
N GLU A 160 8.67 -29.37 -2.78
CA GLU A 160 9.59 -28.52 -1.98
C GLU A 160 10.58 -27.74 -2.86
N ASN A 161 10.88 -28.25 -4.06
CA ASN A 161 11.82 -27.67 -5.01
C ASN A 161 11.15 -26.93 -6.18
N ASP A 162 9.82 -26.76 -6.16
CA ASP A 162 9.15 -26.01 -7.22
C ASP A 162 9.49 -24.52 -7.12
N ARG A 163 9.73 -23.89 -8.26
CA ARG A 163 10.07 -22.46 -8.32
C ARG A 163 8.85 -21.62 -7.90
N PRO A 164 8.97 -20.74 -6.89
CA PRO A 164 7.90 -19.81 -6.52
C PRO A 164 7.54 -18.87 -7.69
N PRO A 165 6.28 -18.41 -7.77
CA PRO A 165 5.84 -17.49 -8.82
C PRO A 165 6.63 -16.18 -8.76
N ALA A 166 7.01 -15.65 -9.92
CA ALA A 166 7.53 -14.29 -10.00
C ALA A 166 6.38 -13.28 -9.81
N SER A 167 6.60 -12.23 -9.02
CA SER A 167 5.66 -11.12 -8.85
C SER A 167 6.31 -9.81 -9.29
N GLY A 168 5.60 -9.07 -10.15
CA GLY A 168 5.92 -7.68 -10.49
C GLY A 168 5.21 -6.65 -9.61
N ILE A 169 4.39 -7.09 -8.65
CA ILE A 169 3.57 -6.21 -7.80
C ILE A 169 4.26 -6.06 -6.44
N MET A 170 4.53 -4.83 -6.05
CA MET A 170 5.25 -4.48 -4.82
C MET A 170 4.32 -4.47 -3.60
N ILE A 171 3.74 -5.63 -3.26
CA ILE A 171 2.72 -5.77 -2.20
C ILE A 171 3.24 -5.27 -0.84
N ALA A 172 4.42 -5.76 -0.42
CA ALA A 172 5.10 -5.34 0.79
C ALA A 172 5.24 -3.82 0.91
N ASP A 173 5.60 -3.11 -0.16
CA ASP A 173 5.73 -1.64 -0.09
C ASP A 173 4.39 -0.98 0.24
N MET A 174 3.34 -1.32 -0.52
CA MET A 174 2.00 -0.74 -0.34
C MET A 174 1.40 -1.07 1.03
N LEU A 175 1.51 -2.34 1.44
CA LEU A 175 0.95 -2.82 2.69
C LEU A 175 1.67 -2.21 3.91
N THR A 176 3.00 -2.17 3.87
CA THR A 176 3.80 -1.59 4.96
C THR A 176 3.55 -0.09 5.06
N GLY A 177 3.43 0.62 3.94
CA GLY A 177 3.06 2.03 3.93
C GLY A 177 1.68 2.30 4.53
N ALA A 178 0.69 1.45 4.24
CA ALA A 178 -0.65 1.55 4.84
C ALA A 178 -0.64 1.29 6.36
N TYR A 179 0.12 0.29 6.83
CA TYR A 179 0.30 0.08 8.26
C TYR A 179 1.06 1.23 8.93
N ALA A 180 2.09 1.78 8.29
CA ALA A 180 2.82 2.94 8.78
C ALA A 180 1.91 4.16 8.92
N PHE A 181 1.04 4.42 7.94
CA PHE A 181 0.04 5.48 8.02
C PHE A 181 -0.85 5.32 9.26
N GLY A 182 -1.38 4.12 9.51
CA GLY A 182 -2.20 3.84 10.70
C GLY A 182 -1.42 3.92 12.03
N ALA A 183 -0.17 3.48 12.05
CA ALA A 183 0.69 3.56 13.22
C ALA A 183 1.01 5.02 13.58
N ILE A 184 1.26 5.87 12.58
CA ILE A 184 1.47 7.32 12.76
C ILE A 184 0.22 7.97 13.37
N GLN A 185 -0.98 7.65 12.86
CA GLN A 185 -2.23 8.16 13.47
C GLN A 185 -2.36 7.73 14.94
N THR A 186 -2.01 6.48 15.23
CA THR A 186 -2.06 5.92 16.59
C THR A 186 -1.09 6.65 17.52
N ALA A 187 0.15 6.88 17.07
CA ALA A 187 1.16 7.61 17.84
C ALA A 187 0.79 9.09 18.04
N LEU A 188 0.25 9.75 17.02
CA LEU A 188 -0.24 11.14 17.12
C LEU A 188 -1.40 11.25 18.12
N LEU A 189 -2.33 10.29 18.13
CA LEU A 189 -3.41 10.26 19.11
C LEU A 189 -2.88 10.00 20.53
N GLY A 190 -1.91 9.08 20.67
CA GLY A 190 -1.21 8.85 21.93
C GLY A 190 -0.55 10.11 22.47
N ARG A 191 0.14 10.87 21.59
CA ARG A 191 0.79 12.14 21.88
C ARG A 191 -0.15 13.20 22.45
N VAL A 192 -1.41 13.25 22.01
CA VAL A 192 -2.42 14.19 22.58
C VAL A 192 -2.58 13.98 24.08
N SER A 193 -2.55 12.73 24.54
CA SER A 193 -2.73 12.39 25.95
C SER A 193 -1.45 12.45 26.78
N SER A 194 -0.32 12.08 26.19
CA SER A 194 0.97 11.94 26.91
C SER A 194 1.87 13.17 26.79
N GLY A 195 1.70 13.99 25.75
CA GLY A 195 2.65 15.01 25.33
C GLY A 195 3.94 14.45 24.71
N LEU A 196 4.04 13.13 24.53
CA LEU A 196 5.22 12.44 24.03
C LEU A 196 4.94 11.81 22.67
N GLY A 197 5.91 11.91 21.77
CA GLY A 197 5.94 11.17 20.53
C GLY A 197 6.47 9.75 20.74
N ASP A 198 6.79 9.05 19.65
CA ASP A 198 7.27 7.67 19.70
C ASP A 198 8.13 7.31 18.49
N HIS A 199 8.85 6.19 18.58
CA HIS A 199 9.55 5.57 17.46
C HIS A 199 8.78 4.36 16.95
N ILE A 200 8.23 4.49 15.75
CA ILE A 200 7.55 3.42 15.04
C ILE A 200 8.61 2.68 14.20
N ASP A 201 9.01 1.50 14.64
CA ASP A 201 9.77 0.53 13.82
C ASP A 201 8.78 -0.42 13.15
N ILE A 202 8.67 -0.33 11.83
CA ILE A 202 7.78 -1.19 11.04
C ILE A 202 8.53 -1.92 9.94
N THR A 203 8.19 -3.20 9.76
CA THR A 203 8.90 -4.09 8.85
C THR A 203 8.04 -4.59 7.70
N MET A 204 8.64 -4.66 6.50
CA MET A 204 8.02 -5.33 5.36
C MET A 204 7.82 -6.83 5.61
N LEU A 205 8.74 -7.47 6.34
CA LEU A 205 8.64 -8.88 6.70
C LEU A 205 7.35 -9.18 7.48
N GLU A 206 7.14 -8.50 8.60
CA GLU A 206 5.97 -8.73 9.46
C GLU A 206 4.68 -8.25 8.80
N SER A 207 4.74 -7.17 8.02
CA SER A 207 3.60 -6.69 7.23
C SER A 207 3.10 -7.77 6.28
N MET A 208 3.99 -8.47 5.56
CA MET A 208 3.61 -9.56 4.66
C MET A 208 3.13 -10.81 5.42
N MET A 209 3.71 -11.11 6.58
CA MET A 209 3.27 -12.21 7.43
C MET A 209 1.80 -12.07 7.85
N MET A 210 1.29 -10.84 8.02
CA MET A 210 -0.12 -10.57 8.34
C MET A 210 -1.10 -11.03 7.26
N LEU A 211 -0.64 -11.30 6.02
CA LEU A 211 -1.49 -11.79 4.94
C LEU A 211 -1.75 -13.31 4.97
N ILE A 212 -1.01 -14.07 5.79
CA ILE A 212 -1.06 -15.55 5.79
C ILE A 212 -1.37 -16.18 7.16
N PRO A 213 -2.31 -15.64 7.96
CA PRO A 213 -2.57 -16.13 9.32
C PRO A 213 -3.03 -17.59 9.33
N GLY A 214 -3.84 -18.01 8.36
CA GLY A 214 -4.30 -19.40 8.25
C GLY A 214 -3.14 -20.38 8.07
N GLN A 215 -2.17 -20.03 7.22
CA GLN A 215 -0.98 -20.85 6.97
C GLN A 215 -0.05 -20.88 8.18
N GLN A 216 0.11 -19.75 8.90
CA GLN A 216 0.86 -19.71 10.15
C GLN A 216 0.25 -20.63 11.22
N GLN A 217 -1.08 -20.64 11.36
CA GLN A 217 -1.76 -21.50 12.32
C GLN A 217 -1.70 -22.98 11.89
N ALA A 218 -1.89 -23.28 10.61
CA ALA A 218 -1.76 -24.64 10.10
C ALA A 218 -0.36 -25.22 10.30
N ALA A 219 0.69 -24.40 10.18
CA ALA A 219 2.08 -24.84 10.41
C ALA A 219 2.35 -25.31 11.85
N GLN A 220 1.47 -24.99 12.80
CA GLN A 220 1.58 -25.36 14.21
C GLN A 220 0.77 -26.62 14.57
N ILE A 221 0.04 -27.20 13.61
CA ILE A 221 -0.86 -28.33 13.83
C ILE A 221 -0.42 -29.53 12.98
N ALA A 222 -0.21 -30.68 13.63
CA ALA A 222 0.02 -31.93 12.92
C ALA A 222 -1.21 -32.32 12.07
N ASN A 223 -1.02 -32.57 10.77
CA ASN A 223 -2.10 -32.88 9.82
C ASN A 223 -3.18 -31.80 9.74
N ALA A 224 -2.78 -30.53 9.65
CA ALA A 224 -3.72 -29.41 9.52
C ALA A 224 -4.73 -29.63 8.39
N PRO A 225 -6.02 -29.27 8.60
CA PRO A 225 -7.04 -29.42 7.57
C PRO A 225 -6.70 -28.55 6.36
N LYS A 226 -6.95 -29.07 5.16
CA LYS A 226 -6.84 -28.27 3.94
C LYS A 226 -7.85 -27.13 4.00
N PHE A 227 -7.39 -25.89 3.79
CA PHE A 227 -8.27 -24.76 3.60
C PHE A 227 -8.99 -24.87 2.25
N GLY A 228 -10.28 -24.59 2.24
CA GLY A 228 -10.98 -24.34 0.98
C GLY A 228 -10.64 -22.96 0.43
N GLY A 229 -10.81 -22.80 -0.87
CA GLY A 229 -10.64 -21.53 -1.56
C GLY A 229 -11.83 -21.23 -2.46
N PHE A 230 -11.75 -20.07 -3.12
CA PHE A 230 -12.67 -19.69 -4.19
C PHE A 230 -11.97 -19.90 -5.52
N LEU A 231 -12.71 -20.43 -6.50
CA LEU A 231 -12.18 -20.72 -7.83
C LEU A 231 -12.97 -19.91 -8.87
N PRO A 232 -12.28 -19.34 -9.87
CA PRO A 232 -12.96 -18.71 -11.00
C PRO A 232 -13.80 -19.75 -11.76
N VAL A 233 -14.94 -19.29 -12.27
CA VAL A 233 -15.82 -20.06 -13.16
C VAL A 233 -15.66 -19.52 -14.58
N ALA A 234 -15.33 -20.39 -15.52
CA ALA A 234 -15.29 -20.05 -16.94
C ALA A 234 -16.69 -19.76 -17.50
N THR A 235 -16.76 -18.80 -18.41
CA THR A 235 -17.96 -18.40 -19.14
C THR A 235 -17.66 -18.38 -20.65
N ALA A 236 -18.65 -18.08 -21.50
CA ALA A 236 -18.43 -17.93 -22.93
C ALA A 236 -17.51 -16.74 -23.30
N SER A 237 -17.28 -15.79 -22.39
CA SER A 237 -16.55 -14.54 -22.68
C SER A 237 -15.58 -14.11 -21.58
N GLY A 238 -15.05 -15.04 -20.78
CA GLY A 238 -14.11 -14.74 -19.68
C GLY A 238 -14.41 -15.54 -18.41
N PHE A 239 -14.08 -14.98 -17.25
CA PHE A 239 -14.27 -15.63 -15.95
C PHE A 239 -15.12 -14.78 -15.02
N VAL A 240 -15.84 -15.45 -14.12
CA VAL A 240 -16.56 -14.83 -12.99
C VAL A 240 -16.12 -15.51 -11.70
N MET A 241 -15.85 -14.71 -10.67
CA MET A 241 -15.61 -15.20 -9.31
C MET A 241 -16.95 -15.34 -8.59
N LEU A 242 -17.12 -16.44 -7.85
CA LEU A 242 -18.31 -16.69 -7.02
C LEU A 242 -17.91 -16.90 -5.56
N CYS A 243 -18.65 -16.29 -4.65
CA CYS A 243 -18.43 -16.43 -3.21
C CYS A 243 -19.58 -17.18 -2.53
N ILE A 244 -19.45 -18.51 -2.42
CA ILE A 244 -20.48 -19.40 -1.85
C ILE A 244 -20.16 -19.73 -0.39
N VAL A 245 -20.40 -18.77 0.50
CA VAL A 245 -20.08 -18.90 1.93
C VAL A 245 -21.22 -19.53 2.72
N SER A 246 -22.46 -19.09 2.48
CA SER A 246 -23.63 -19.55 3.24
C SER A 246 -24.47 -20.57 2.47
N ASP A 247 -25.30 -21.35 3.18
CA ASP A 247 -26.29 -22.23 2.56
C ASP A 247 -27.31 -21.45 1.71
N LYS A 248 -27.59 -20.19 2.07
CA LYS A 248 -28.42 -19.29 1.25
C LYS A 248 -27.74 -18.98 -0.08
N ASN A 249 -26.44 -18.68 -0.11
CA ASN A 249 -25.72 -18.45 -1.37
C ASN A 249 -25.70 -19.72 -2.21
N PHE A 250 -25.53 -20.89 -1.58
CA PHE A 250 -25.53 -22.16 -2.31
C PHE A 250 -26.90 -22.50 -2.90
N ALA A 251 -27.99 -22.31 -2.15
CA ALA A 251 -29.35 -22.44 -2.67
C ALA A 251 -29.63 -21.45 -3.82
N GLY A 252 -29.16 -20.21 -3.68
CA GLY A 252 -29.22 -19.18 -4.73
C GLY A 252 -28.48 -19.60 -5.99
N LEU A 253 -27.27 -20.15 -5.85
CA LEU A 253 -26.48 -20.67 -6.97
C LEU A 253 -27.21 -21.82 -7.68
N CYS A 254 -27.71 -22.79 -6.91
CA CYS A 254 -28.45 -23.93 -7.45
C CYS A 254 -29.72 -23.48 -8.21
N ALA A 255 -30.40 -22.44 -7.72
CA ALA A 255 -31.53 -21.84 -8.43
C ALA A 255 -31.09 -21.12 -9.71
N ALA A 256 -30.03 -20.31 -9.65
CA ALA A 256 -29.51 -19.55 -10.78
C ALA A 256 -29.08 -20.43 -11.96
N ILE A 257 -28.46 -21.58 -11.67
CA ILE A 257 -27.99 -22.52 -12.70
C ILE A 257 -29.01 -23.62 -13.02
N GLU A 258 -30.23 -23.52 -12.48
CA GLU A 258 -31.33 -24.48 -12.69
C GLU A 258 -31.00 -25.93 -12.27
N ARG A 259 -30.22 -26.07 -11.19
CA ARG A 259 -29.77 -27.35 -10.63
C ARG A 259 -30.12 -27.49 -9.14
N PRO A 260 -31.42 -27.53 -8.77
CA PRO A 260 -31.83 -27.69 -7.38
C PRO A 260 -31.38 -29.03 -6.76
N ASP A 261 -31.11 -30.04 -7.58
CA ASP A 261 -30.61 -31.35 -7.17
C ASP A 261 -29.26 -31.28 -6.45
N LEU A 262 -28.42 -30.29 -6.78
CA LEU A 262 -27.11 -30.08 -6.15
C LEU A 262 -27.21 -29.74 -4.66
N GLN A 263 -28.34 -29.21 -4.19
CA GLN A 263 -28.54 -28.92 -2.76
C GLN A 263 -28.55 -30.19 -1.89
N THR A 264 -28.93 -31.32 -2.48
CA THR A 264 -28.99 -32.62 -1.82
C THR A 264 -27.87 -33.58 -2.25
N ASP A 265 -27.02 -33.17 -3.20
CA ASP A 265 -25.90 -33.98 -3.65
C ASP A 265 -24.89 -34.16 -2.48
N PRO A 266 -24.54 -35.40 -2.10
CA PRO A 266 -23.60 -35.68 -1.03
C PRO A 266 -22.24 -34.98 -1.17
N ARG A 267 -21.84 -34.62 -2.39
CA ARG A 267 -20.60 -33.87 -2.67
C ARG A 267 -20.66 -32.43 -2.18
N PHE A 268 -21.84 -31.81 -2.16
CA PHE A 268 -21.99 -30.36 -1.98
C PHE A 268 -22.74 -29.95 -0.70
N VAL A 269 -23.07 -30.93 0.16
CA VAL A 269 -23.66 -30.64 1.48
C VAL A 269 -22.60 -30.16 2.49
N ARG A 270 -22.84 -28.99 3.09
CA ARG A 270 -22.03 -28.42 4.18
C ARG A 270 -20.51 -28.45 3.87
N ILE A 271 -19.72 -29.10 4.74
CA ILE A 271 -18.26 -29.19 4.66
C ILE A 271 -17.79 -29.98 3.43
N ALA A 272 -18.61 -30.90 2.90
CA ALA A 272 -18.25 -31.65 1.71
C ALA A 272 -18.03 -30.72 0.50
N ARG A 273 -18.81 -29.64 0.40
CA ARG A 273 -18.67 -28.62 -0.66
C ARG A 273 -17.28 -28.02 -0.73
N ILE A 274 -16.67 -27.78 0.43
CA ILE A 274 -15.33 -27.19 0.53
C ILE A 274 -14.28 -28.14 -0.08
N ARG A 275 -14.43 -29.45 0.17
CA ARG A 275 -13.53 -30.48 -0.36
C ARG A 275 -13.76 -30.75 -1.84
N ASN A 276 -15.00 -30.61 -2.30
CA ASN A 276 -15.42 -30.85 -3.68
C ASN A 276 -15.68 -29.54 -4.44
N VAL A 277 -15.00 -28.43 -4.08
CA VAL A 277 -15.25 -27.13 -4.70
C VAL A 277 -14.97 -27.15 -6.22
N ARG A 278 -14.01 -27.97 -6.66
CA ARG A 278 -13.71 -28.19 -8.09
C ARG A 278 -14.88 -28.84 -8.82
N ASP A 279 -15.44 -29.91 -8.25
CA ASP A 279 -16.62 -30.56 -8.83
C ASP A 279 -17.80 -29.60 -8.91
N LEU A 280 -17.96 -28.74 -7.90
CA LEU A 280 -19.00 -27.71 -7.93
C LEU A 280 -18.76 -26.73 -9.08
N VAL A 281 -17.54 -26.22 -9.24
CA VAL A 281 -17.17 -25.32 -10.35
C VAL A 281 -17.48 -25.97 -11.69
N ILE A 282 -17.14 -27.25 -11.89
CA ILE A 282 -17.48 -27.98 -13.13
C ILE A 282 -18.99 -27.99 -13.39
N GLU A 283 -19.82 -28.20 -12.36
CA GLU A 283 -21.27 -28.15 -12.51
C GLU A 283 -21.77 -26.75 -12.88
N VAL A 284 -21.16 -25.69 -12.33
CA VAL A 284 -21.48 -24.30 -12.70
C VAL A 284 -21.02 -24.00 -14.12
N GLU A 285 -19.83 -24.43 -14.52
CA GLU A 285 -19.23 -24.19 -15.83
C GLU A 285 -20.04 -24.83 -16.97
N ARG A 286 -20.69 -25.97 -16.72
CA ARG A 286 -21.64 -26.56 -17.69
C ARG A 286 -22.78 -25.60 -18.04
N TRP A 287 -23.22 -24.78 -17.09
CA TRP A 287 -24.27 -23.79 -17.31
C TRP A 287 -23.71 -22.48 -17.89
N SER A 288 -22.57 -22.00 -17.40
CA SER A 288 -21.99 -20.72 -17.83
C SER A 288 -21.23 -20.78 -19.17
N ALA A 289 -20.84 -21.97 -19.65
CA ALA A 289 -20.10 -22.14 -20.91
C ALA A 289 -20.82 -21.57 -22.16
N THR A 290 -22.13 -21.34 -22.08
CA THR A 290 -22.94 -20.78 -23.18
C THR A 290 -23.42 -19.35 -22.92
N ARG A 291 -22.95 -18.72 -21.84
CA ARG A 291 -23.36 -17.40 -21.37
C ARG A 291 -22.17 -16.49 -21.23
N THR A 292 -22.33 -15.22 -21.57
CA THR A 292 -21.33 -14.19 -21.33
C THR A 292 -21.14 -13.93 -19.83
N VAL A 293 -20.06 -13.26 -19.47
CA VAL A 293 -19.79 -12.83 -18.09
C VAL A 293 -20.94 -11.97 -17.54
N GLU A 294 -21.43 -11.02 -18.33
CA GLU A 294 -22.53 -10.13 -17.94
C GLU A 294 -23.83 -10.90 -17.68
N GLU A 295 -24.20 -11.84 -18.56
CA GLU A 295 -25.37 -12.69 -18.34
C GLU A 295 -25.22 -13.55 -17.08
N CYS A 296 -24.03 -14.05 -16.80
CA CYS A 296 -23.76 -14.79 -15.56
C CYS A 296 -23.94 -13.90 -14.33
N GLU A 297 -23.33 -12.71 -14.31
CA GLU A 297 -23.43 -11.78 -13.18
C GLU A 297 -24.89 -11.38 -12.91
N VAL A 298 -25.66 -11.03 -13.95
CA VAL A 298 -27.08 -10.69 -13.81
C VAL A 298 -27.88 -11.84 -13.18
N GLN A 299 -27.62 -13.09 -13.59
CA GLN A 299 -28.33 -14.24 -13.04
C GLN A 299 -27.93 -14.54 -11.59
N PHE A 300 -26.63 -14.45 -11.28
CA PHE A 300 -26.13 -14.70 -9.94
C PHE A 300 -26.61 -13.62 -8.95
N ASP A 301 -26.53 -12.35 -9.31
CA ASP A 301 -27.01 -11.24 -8.49
C ASP A 301 -28.52 -11.33 -8.24
N ARG A 302 -29.30 -11.67 -9.27
CA ARG A 302 -30.76 -11.89 -9.14
C ARG A 302 -31.11 -12.94 -8.10
N HIS A 303 -30.26 -13.95 -7.91
CA HIS A 303 -30.45 -15.02 -6.93
C HIS A 303 -29.66 -14.81 -5.62
N GLY A 304 -29.06 -13.62 -5.41
CA GLY A 304 -28.33 -13.29 -4.19
C GLY A 304 -27.03 -14.07 -4.02
N VAL A 305 -26.38 -14.42 -5.14
CA VAL A 305 -25.07 -15.06 -5.17
C VAL A 305 -24.02 -13.98 -5.39
N PRO A 306 -23.15 -13.68 -4.40
CA PRO A 306 -22.12 -12.67 -4.58
C PRO A 306 -21.15 -13.11 -5.68
N CYS A 307 -21.01 -12.26 -6.69
CA CYS A 307 -20.17 -12.53 -7.84
C CYS A 307 -19.49 -11.26 -8.36
N SER A 308 -18.44 -11.44 -9.16
CA SER A 308 -17.81 -10.36 -9.90
C SER A 308 -16.98 -10.92 -11.05
N ARG A 309 -16.96 -10.22 -12.18
CA ARG A 309 -16.02 -10.41 -13.28
C ARG A 309 -14.58 -10.12 -12.87
N TYR A 310 -13.65 -10.59 -13.70
CA TYR A 310 -12.23 -10.27 -13.61
C TYR A 310 -11.90 -9.08 -14.52
N ASN A 311 -11.75 -7.90 -13.92
CA ASN A 311 -11.39 -6.67 -14.64
C ASN A 311 -9.88 -6.59 -14.89
N THR A 312 -9.51 -6.04 -16.05
CA THR A 312 -8.17 -5.52 -16.32
C THR A 312 -7.97 -4.16 -15.66
N ALA A 313 -6.73 -3.67 -15.60
CA ALA A 313 -6.45 -2.32 -15.09
C ALA A 313 -7.13 -1.22 -15.92
N ALA A 314 -7.31 -1.43 -17.23
CA ALA A 314 -7.98 -0.47 -18.10
C ALA A 314 -9.48 -0.38 -17.80
N ASP A 315 -10.12 -1.52 -17.53
CA ASP A 315 -11.56 -1.58 -17.24
C ASP A 315 -11.93 -0.78 -15.97
N LEU A 316 -10.98 -0.57 -15.05
CA LEU A 316 -11.21 0.17 -13.80
C LEU A 316 -11.60 1.64 -14.03
N PHE A 317 -11.20 2.26 -15.13
CA PHE A 317 -11.51 3.66 -15.42
C PHE A 317 -12.97 3.86 -15.86
N ASP A 318 -13.57 2.82 -16.43
CA ASP A 318 -14.95 2.81 -16.92
C ASP A 318 -15.94 2.17 -15.93
N GLU A 319 -15.45 1.64 -14.81
CA GLU A 319 -16.27 0.97 -13.80
C GLU A 319 -17.22 1.97 -13.09
N PRO A 320 -18.55 1.83 -13.23
CA PRO A 320 -19.51 2.80 -12.70
C PRO A 320 -19.39 3.00 -11.19
N GLN A 321 -19.07 1.95 -10.43
CA GLN A 321 -18.89 2.05 -8.99
C GLN A 321 -17.64 2.88 -8.64
N LEU A 322 -16.56 2.78 -9.40
CA LEU A 322 -15.33 3.54 -9.15
C LEU A 322 -15.49 5.01 -9.56
N GLN A 323 -16.21 5.29 -10.65
CA GLN A 323 -16.59 6.64 -11.05
C GLN A 323 -17.49 7.30 -10.01
N HIS A 324 -18.52 6.59 -9.54
CA HIS A 324 -19.39 7.07 -8.46
C HIS A 324 -18.62 7.40 -7.18
N ARG A 325 -17.60 6.58 -6.86
CA ARG A 325 -16.74 6.79 -5.69
C ARG A 325 -15.64 7.83 -5.92
N GLY A 326 -15.48 8.41 -7.10
CA GLY A 326 -14.39 9.34 -7.38
C GLY A 326 -13.00 8.71 -7.11
N ALA A 327 -12.83 7.44 -7.49
CA ALA A 327 -11.65 6.66 -7.15
C ALA A 327 -10.34 7.19 -7.76
N PHE A 328 -10.42 8.11 -8.72
CA PHE A 328 -9.28 8.66 -9.45
C PHE A 328 -9.37 10.19 -9.53
N THR A 329 -8.21 10.84 -9.46
CA THR A 329 -8.03 12.26 -9.79
C THR A 329 -7.32 12.38 -11.14
N LEU A 330 -7.79 13.31 -11.97
CA LEU A 330 -7.20 13.62 -13.26
C LEU A 330 -5.94 14.49 -13.08
N PHE A 331 -4.85 14.05 -13.69
CA PHE A 331 -3.58 14.76 -13.82
C PHE A 331 -3.30 15.00 -15.30
N ASN A 332 -2.35 15.88 -15.59
CA ASN A 332 -1.85 16.15 -16.92
C ASN A 332 -0.32 16.25 -16.89
N ASP A 333 0.33 15.75 -17.94
CA ASP A 333 1.74 15.95 -18.24
C ASP A 333 1.93 16.22 -19.75
N ASP A 334 3.20 16.31 -20.20
CA ASP A 334 3.54 16.56 -21.60
C ASP A 334 3.04 15.45 -22.55
N GLU A 335 2.72 14.26 -22.05
CA GLU A 335 2.16 13.13 -22.81
C GLU A 335 0.62 13.08 -22.76
N GLY A 336 -0.02 14.01 -22.02
CA GLY A 336 -1.46 14.18 -21.95
C GLY A 336 -2.06 13.84 -20.58
N ASP A 337 -3.37 13.66 -20.59
CA ASP A 337 -4.14 13.38 -19.38
C ASP A 337 -3.93 11.94 -18.88
N TYR A 338 -3.81 11.80 -17.56
CA TYR A 338 -3.74 10.49 -16.90
C TYR A 338 -4.39 10.53 -15.53
N PHE A 339 -4.74 9.36 -14.99
CA PHE A 339 -5.40 9.23 -13.70
C PHE A 339 -4.44 8.74 -12.61
N VAL A 340 -4.57 9.32 -11.43
CA VAL A 340 -3.93 8.85 -10.19
C VAL A 340 -5.01 8.42 -9.22
N GLN A 341 -4.86 7.22 -8.65
CA GLN A 341 -5.83 6.68 -7.69
C GLN A 341 -5.86 7.50 -6.39
N ASN A 342 -7.06 7.81 -5.93
CA ASN A 342 -7.32 8.40 -4.62
C ASN A 342 -7.25 7.36 -3.49
N LEU A 343 -7.24 7.84 -2.24
CA LEU A 343 -7.28 6.95 -1.08
C LEU A 343 -8.50 6.01 -1.12
N PRO A 344 -8.37 4.74 -0.67
CA PRO A 344 -9.46 3.75 -0.73
C PRO A 344 -10.56 3.99 0.32
N PHE A 345 -10.65 5.19 0.89
CA PHE A 345 -11.65 5.61 1.86
C PHE A 345 -12.04 7.07 1.61
N GLN A 346 -13.24 7.45 2.05
CA GLN A 346 -13.76 8.82 1.92
C GLN A 346 -14.31 9.27 3.27
N PHE A 347 -14.07 10.52 3.62
CA PHE A 347 -14.75 11.15 4.74
C PHE A 347 -16.07 11.76 4.25
N ALA A 348 -17.14 11.61 5.05
CA ALA A 348 -18.44 12.18 4.69
C ALA A 348 -18.43 13.72 4.68
N SER A 349 -17.53 14.33 5.47
CA SER A 349 -17.49 15.78 5.70
C SER A 349 -16.31 16.49 5.03
N THR A 350 -15.31 15.75 4.55
CA THR A 350 -14.04 16.32 4.07
C THR A 350 -13.61 15.63 2.79
N ASP A 351 -13.20 16.43 1.81
CA ASP A 351 -12.54 15.93 0.61
C ASP A 351 -11.11 15.48 0.93
N ASN A 352 -10.78 14.24 0.59
CA ASN A 352 -9.46 13.65 0.69
C ASN A 352 -8.94 13.20 -0.69
N ALA A 353 -9.48 13.79 -1.77
CA ALA A 353 -8.93 13.62 -3.09
C ALA A 353 -7.47 14.12 -3.12
N THR A 354 -6.72 13.44 -3.96
CA THR A 354 -5.35 13.76 -4.30
C THR A 354 -5.25 15.16 -4.89
N THR A 355 -4.24 15.93 -4.46
CA THR A 355 -3.86 17.16 -5.16
C THR A 355 -3.25 16.82 -6.52
N PRO A 356 -3.76 17.35 -7.65
CA PRO A 356 -3.30 17.03 -9.01
C PRO A 356 -1.98 17.71 -9.38
N HIS A 357 -0.97 17.63 -8.50
CA HIS A 357 0.35 18.22 -8.68
C HIS A 357 1.44 17.29 -8.15
N SER A 358 2.44 17.00 -8.97
CA SER A 358 3.62 16.22 -8.57
C SER A 358 4.85 17.13 -8.65
N PRO A 359 5.60 17.32 -7.55
CA PRO A 359 6.66 18.31 -7.53
C PRO A 359 7.87 17.90 -8.37
N ALA A 360 8.45 18.84 -9.11
CA ALA A 360 9.78 18.70 -9.69
C ALA A 360 10.85 18.60 -8.58
N PRO A 361 12.04 18.04 -8.86
CA PRO A 361 13.13 17.99 -7.88
C PRO A 361 13.46 19.41 -7.38
N GLY A 362 13.45 19.61 -6.07
CA GLY A 362 13.83 20.89 -5.46
C GLY A 362 12.86 22.05 -5.75
N GLU A 363 11.69 21.80 -6.34
CA GLU A 363 10.73 22.84 -6.75
C GLU A 363 10.39 23.82 -5.61
N HIS A 364 10.43 23.34 -4.37
CA HIS A 364 10.02 24.10 -3.20
C HIS A 364 11.20 24.39 -2.26
N THR A 365 12.46 24.19 -2.67
CA THR A 365 13.64 24.40 -1.82
C THR A 365 13.61 25.81 -1.21
N ASP A 366 13.49 26.86 -2.02
CA ASP A 366 13.57 28.24 -1.54
C ASP A 366 12.40 28.59 -0.62
N ALA A 367 11.18 28.23 -1.02
CA ALA A 367 9.98 28.50 -0.25
C ALA A 367 10.03 27.80 1.12
N VAL A 368 10.41 26.53 1.17
CA VAL A 368 10.49 25.79 2.45
C VAL A 368 11.59 26.34 3.34
N LEU A 369 12.78 26.65 2.80
CA LEU A 369 13.87 27.22 3.59
C LEU A 369 13.54 28.62 4.12
N ALA A 370 12.82 29.43 3.35
CA ALA A 370 12.36 30.73 3.79
C ALA A 370 11.26 30.61 4.85
N ASP A 371 10.20 29.85 4.57
CA ASP A 371 8.98 29.82 5.39
C ASP A 371 9.14 28.98 6.65
N HIS A 372 9.83 27.84 6.58
CA HIS A 372 9.97 26.94 7.72
C HIS A 372 11.21 27.27 8.55
N LEU A 373 12.30 27.67 7.91
CA LEU A 373 13.59 27.90 8.59
C LEU A 373 13.92 29.39 8.78
N ASN A 374 13.08 30.32 8.31
CA ASN A 374 13.30 31.76 8.37
C ASN A 374 14.65 32.18 7.77
N LEU A 375 15.08 31.51 6.70
CA LEU A 375 16.31 31.87 6.00
C LEU A 375 16.03 32.98 4.97
N ASP A 376 16.90 33.99 4.95
CA ASP A 376 16.81 35.03 3.94
C ASP A 376 17.32 34.56 2.58
N GLU A 377 16.90 35.26 1.52
CA GLU A 377 17.26 34.96 0.13
C GLU A 377 18.78 34.91 -0.11
N LYS A 378 19.56 35.71 0.63
CA LYS A 378 21.03 35.75 0.47
C LYS A 378 21.68 34.50 1.05
N VAL A 379 21.20 34.03 2.19
CA VAL A 379 21.65 32.77 2.80
C VAL A 379 21.29 31.60 1.89
N ILE A 380 20.06 31.55 1.38
CA ILE A 380 19.61 30.49 0.47
C ILE A 380 20.45 30.49 -0.82
N ALA A 381 20.70 31.66 -1.41
CA ALA A 381 21.56 31.78 -2.58
C ALA A 381 23.01 31.33 -2.33
N ASP A 382 23.56 31.58 -1.13
CA ASP A 382 24.88 31.06 -0.74
C ASP A 382 24.89 29.54 -0.61
N LEU A 383 23.88 28.95 0.06
CA LEU A 383 23.72 27.51 0.19
C LEU A 383 23.68 26.83 -1.19
N ARG A 384 22.90 27.39 -2.12
CA ARG A 384 22.82 26.90 -3.51
C ARG A 384 24.15 27.02 -4.25
N LYS A 385 24.81 28.18 -4.16
CA LYS A 385 26.11 28.41 -4.80
C LYS A 385 27.18 27.43 -4.31
N ARG A 386 27.09 27.03 -3.05
CA ARG A 386 27.98 26.05 -2.41
C ARG A 386 27.60 24.60 -2.70
N GLY A 387 26.49 24.35 -3.40
CA GLY A 387 26.01 23.01 -3.70
C GLY A 387 25.47 22.27 -2.48
N ILE A 388 24.90 22.99 -1.51
CA ILE A 388 24.28 22.40 -0.30
C ILE A 388 22.81 22.08 -0.57
N VAL A 389 22.17 22.92 -1.39
CA VAL A 389 20.77 22.78 -1.84
C VAL A 389 20.70 23.06 -3.34
N GLU A 390 19.61 22.64 -3.98
CA GLU A 390 19.32 22.91 -5.39
C GLU A 390 18.07 23.77 -5.54
#